data_AF-A0A3B1IGM4-F1
#
_entry.id   AF-A0A3B1IGM4-F1
#
_cell.length_a   1.000
_cell.length_b   1.000
_cell.length_c   1.000
_cell.angle_alpha   90.00
_cell.angle_beta   90.00
_cell.angle_gamma   90.00
#
_symmetry.space_group_name_H-M   'P 1'
#
loop_
_entity.id
_entity.type
_entity.pdbx_description
1 polymer ?
#
loop_
_entity_poly.entity_id
_entity_poly.type
_entity_poly.pdbx_seq_one_letter_code
_entity_poly.pdbx_strand_id
1 'polypeptide(L)'
;QMARRAYETATKTRSDFQKTMHFARRLPSESRVKAWIEKQGWSSNIPDAATIVQQWKPSGGIDDAMNSAVLQKFCRTQRWKGLSVAEIEGKGRGVVVTRPFALGEVVCDYHGKVVSRQEGL
;
A
#
# COMPACT_ATOMS: atom_id res chain seq x y z
N GLN A 1 -10.35 -25.23 3.05
CA GLN A 1 -9.09 -24.71 3.65
C GLN A 1 -8.50 -23.51 2.90
N MET A 2 -8.58 -23.41 1.56
CA MET A 2 -8.03 -22.27 0.80
C MET A 2 -8.75 -20.92 0.98
N ALA A 3 -10.08 -20.90 1.03
CA ALA A 3 -10.84 -19.64 1.18
C ALA A 3 -10.56 -18.89 2.49
N ARG A 4 -10.33 -19.64 3.58
CA ARG A 4 -10.00 -19.09 4.90
C ARG A 4 -8.60 -18.46 4.92
N ARG A 5 -7.61 -19.12 4.29
CA ARG A 5 -6.26 -18.56 4.11
C ARG A 5 -6.27 -17.30 3.24
N ALA A 6 -7.05 -17.26 2.17
CA ALA A 6 -7.18 -16.07 1.32
C ALA A 6 -7.80 -14.89 2.08
N TYR A 7 -8.84 -15.15 2.90
CA TYR A 7 -9.46 -14.14 3.77
C TYR A 7 -8.51 -13.63 4.85
N GLU A 8 -7.81 -14.53 5.54
CA GLU A 8 -6.80 -14.19 6.56
C GLU A 8 -5.60 -13.42 5.98
N THR A 9 -5.21 -13.73 4.74
CA THR A 9 -4.15 -13.00 4.03
C THR A 9 -4.63 -11.60 3.67
N ALA A 10 -5.83 -11.45 3.10
CA ALA A 10 -6.39 -10.15 2.71
C ALA A 10 -6.61 -9.22 3.91
N THR A 11 -7.06 -9.74 5.06
CA THR A 11 -7.22 -8.95 6.29
C THR A 11 -5.87 -8.55 6.89
N LYS A 12 -4.88 -9.44 6.86
CA LYS A 12 -3.50 -9.13 7.30
C LYS A 12 -2.85 -8.06 6.42
N THR A 13 -2.96 -8.17 5.10
CA THR A 13 -2.44 -7.18 4.13
C THR A 13 -3.13 -5.82 4.28
N ARG A 14 -4.45 -5.78 4.55
CA ARG A 14 -5.19 -4.54 4.80
C ARG A 14 -4.77 -3.87 6.12
N SER A 15 -4.56 -4.65 7.17
CA SER A 15 -4.05 -4.17 8.46
C SER A 15 -2.63 -3.61 8.31
N ASP A 16 -1.76 -4.31 7.58
CA ASP A 16 -0.36 -3.88 7.38
C ASP A 16 -0.26 -2.62 6.51
N PHE A 17 -1.15 -2.46 5.53
CA PHE A 17 -1.29 -1.23 4.74
C PHE A 17 -1.81 -0.04 5.59
N GLN A 18 -2.74 -0.27 6.50
CA GLN A 18 -3.24 0.78 7.41
C GLN A 18 -2.16 1.20 8.43
N LYS A 19 -1.33 0.26 8.90
CA LYS A 19 -0.22 0.52 9.84
C LYS A 19 0.86 1.44 9.24
N THR A 20 1.23 1.24 7.98
CA THR A 20 2.30 2.02 7.31
C THR A 20 1.85 3.43 6.95
N MET A 21 0.58 3.62 6.57
CA MET A 21 0.04 4.94 6.23
C MET A 21 -0.12 5.87 7.45
N HIS A 22 -0.54 5.34 8.62
CA HIS A 22 -0.79 6.19 9.80
C HIS A 22 0.49 6.73 10.45
N PHE A 23 1.59 5.99 10.34
CA PHE A 23 2.89 6.33 10.93
C PHE A 23 3.96 6.63 9.87
N ALA A 24 3.58 7.11 8.69
CA ALA A 24 4.47 7.20 7.52
C ALA A 24 5.76 8.01 7.74
N ARG A 25 5.72 9.08 8.55
CA ARG A 25 6.81 10.08 8.61
C ARG A 25 7.83 9.88 9.74
N ARG A 26 7.45 9.23 10.84
CA ARG A 26 8.30 9.09 12.04
C ARG A 26 8.01 7.76 12.71
N LEU A 27 9.05 7.11 13.22
CA LEU A 27 8.93 5.92 14.04
C LEU A 27 7.98 6.23 15.20
N PRO A 28 6.83 5.55 15.32
CA PRO A 28 5.92 5.79 16.41
C PRO A 28 6.47 5.20 17.71
N SER A 29 6.14 5.81 18.84
CA SER A 29 6.34 5.17 20.14
C SER A 29 5.35 4.01 20.31
N GLU A 30 5.74 3.00 21.07
CA GLU A 30 4.88 1.85 21.39
C GLU A 30 3.55 2.28 22.03
N SER A 31 3.59 3.26 22.93
CA SER A 31 2.39 3.85 23.56
C SER A 31 1.41 4.44 22.53
N ARG A 32 1.93 5.07 21.48
CA ARG A 32 1.13 5.67 20.40
C ARG A 32 0.53 4.60 19.50
N VAL A 33 1.28 3.54 19.22
CA VAL A 33 0.77 2.36 18.50
C VAL A 33 -0.32 1.66 19.30
N LYS A 34 -0.13 1.48 20.61
CA LYS A 34 -1.11 0.86 21.52
C LYS A 34 -2.44 1.62 21.53
N ALA A 35 -2.40 2.94 21.73
CA ALA A 35 -3.60 3.77 21.68
C ALA A 35 -4.32 3.71 20.32
N TRP A 36 -3.56 3.61 19.22
CA TRP A 36 -4.12 3.45 17.88
C TRP A 36 -4.81 2.09 17.69
N ILE A 37 -4.20 1.00 18.19
CA ILE A 37 -4.79 -0.35 18.17
C ILE A 37 -6.11 -0.38 18.95
N GLU A 38 -6.11 0.16 20.17
CA GLU A 38 -7.31 0.23 21.04
C GLU A 38 -8.46 0.96 20.34
N LYS A 39 -8.16 2.03 19.61
CA LYS A 39 -9.14 2.80 18.84
C LYS A 39 -9.77 2.03 17.67
N GLN A 40 -9.16 0.95 17.18
CA GLN A 40 -9.72 0.18 16.07
C GLN A 40 -10.89 -0.74 16.49
N GLY A 41 -11.08 -0.97 17.80
CA GLY A 41 -12.17 -1.83 18.30
C GLY A 41 -12.05 -3.30 17.87
N TRP A 42 -10.84 -3.77 17.57
CA TRP A 42 -10.61 -5.15 17.15
C TRP A 42 -10.78 -6.12 18.33
N SER A 43 -11.57 -7.17 18.13
CA SER A 43 -11.82 -8.23 19.13
C SER A 43 -11.02 -9.51 18.88
N SER A 44 -10.31 -9.62 17.76
CA SER A 44 -9.45 -10.75 17.41
C SER A 44 -8.31 -10.31 16.49
N ASN A 45 -7.25 -11.11 16.41
CA ASN A 45 -6.04 -10.83 15.60
C ASN A 45 -5.39 -9.47 15.92
N ILE A 46 -5.45 -9.06 17.19
CA ILE A 46 -4.90 -7.79 17.65
C ILE A 46 -3.36 -7.86 17.56
N PRO A 47 -2.71 -6.99 16.80
CA PRO A 47 -1.26 -7.00 16.67
C PRO A 47 -0.61 -6.44 17.93
N ASP A 48 0.58 -6.95 18.24
CA ASP A 48 1.40 -6.44 19.33
C ASP A 48 2.06 -5.10 18.95
N ALA A 49 2.01 -4.12 19.86
CA ALA A 49 2.51 -2.78 19.60
C ALA A 49 4.04 -2.75 19.43
N ALA A 50 4.77 -3.50 20.26
CA ALA A 50 6.22 -3.59 20.19
C ALA A 50 6.68 -4.20 18.85
N THR A 51 5.98 -5.26 18.41
CA THR A 51 6.21 -5.90 17.11
C THR A 51 5.99 -4.94 15.95
N ILE A 52 4.96 -4.10 16.00
CA ILE A 52 4.72 -3.06 14.98
C ILE A 52 5.84 -2.03 14.96
N VAL A 53 6.30 -1.54 16.12
CA VAL A 53 7.41 -0.58 16.20
C VAL A 53 8.70 -1.20 15.68
N GLN A 54 8.98 -2.46 16.03
CA GLN A 54 10.17 -3.18 15.57
C GLN A 54 10.19 -3.39 14.05
N GLN A 55 9.04 -3.71 13.46
CA GLN A 55 8.90 -3.96 12.02
C GLN A 55 8.66 -2.67 11.22
N TRP A 56 8.45 -1.54 11.90
CA TRP A 56 8.21 -0.27 11.26
C TRP A 56 9.43 0.12 10.43
N LYS A 57 9.18 0.47 9.17
CA LYS A 57 10.15 1.10 8.29
C LYS A 57 9.60 2.45 7.90
N PRO A 58 10.44 3.49 7.83
CA PRO A 58 10.00 4.73 7.21
C PRO A 58 9.52 4.37 5.80
N SER A 59 8.33 4.83 5.42
CA SER A 59 8.08 4.96 4.00
C SER A 59 9.19 5.87 3.49
N GLY A 60 10.05 5.37 2.58
CA GLY A 60 11.05 6.21 1.92
C GLY A 60 10.39 7.51 1.48
N GLY A 61 11.13 8.62 1.51
CA GLY A 61 10.55 9.92 1.20
C GLY A 61 9.80 9.82 -0.12
N ILE A 62 8.58 10.39 -0.20
CA ILE A 62 7.91 10.56 -1.50
C ILE A 62 8.90 11.22 -2.46
N ASP A 63 9.74 12.13 -1.94
CA ASP A 63 10.84 12.77 -2.65
C ASP A 63 11.89 11.79 -3.18
N ASP A 64 12.27 10.75 -2.43
CA ASP A 64 13.23 9.72 -2.90
C ASP A 64 12.65 8.89 -4.06
N ALA A 65 11.35 8.58 -3.98
CA ALA A 65 10.65 7.92 -5.07
C ALA A 65 10.51 8.85 -6.30
N MET A 66 10.16 10.11 -6.11
CA MET A 66 10.00 11.09 -7.19
C MET A 66 11.32 11.47 -7.85
N ASN A 67 12.44 11.46 -7.10
CA ASN A 67 13.80 11.70 -7.61
C ASN A 67 14.44 10.44 -8.23
N SER A 68 13.79 9.27 -8.11
CA SER A 68 14.31 8.04 -8.72
C SER A 68 14.22 8.12 -10.24
N ALA A 69 15.38 8.16 -10.90
CA ALA A 69 15.48 8.12 -12.37
C ALA A 69 14.76 6.89 -12.97
N VAL A 70 14.69 5.79 -12.21
CA VAL A 70 13.95 4.58 -12.60
C VAL A 70 12.44 4.84 -12.60
N LEU A 71 11.90 5.47 -11.54
CA LEU A 71 10.48 5.77 -11.45
C LEU A 71 10.08 6.86 -12.44
N GLN A 72 10.90 7.90 -12.62
CA GLN A 72 10.67 8.91 -13.67
C GLN A 72 10.63 8.26 -15.07
N LYS A 73 11.52 7.30 -15.35
CA LYS A 73 11.47 6.52 -16.60
C LYS A 73 10.17 5.72 -16.72
N PHE A 74 9.71 5.07 -15.65
CA PHE A 74 8.45 4.32 -15.68
C PHE A 74 7.24 5.23 -15.87
N CYS A 75 7.14 6.37 -15.18
CA CYS A 75 6.08 7.35 -15.39
C CYS A 75 6.09 7.91 -16.82
N ARG A 76 7.27 8.18 -17.40
CA ARG A 76 7.35 8.67 -18.78
C ARG A 76 6.99 7.61 -19.83
N THR A 77 7.41 6.37 -19.62
CA THR A 77 7.22 5.29 -20.59
C THR A 77 5.90 4.54 -20.41
N GLN A 78 5.25 4.69 -19.25
CA GLN A 78 4.08 3.92 -18.83
C GLN A 78 4.30 2.40 -18.93
N ARG A 79 5.56 1.96 -18.70
CA ARG A 79 5.97 0.54 -18.72
C ARG A 79 6.24 0.05 -17.30
N TRP A 80 5.18 -0.38 -16.64
CA TRP A 80 5.22 -0.86 -15.25
C TRP A 80 5.50 -2.37 -15.18
N LYS A 81 6.59 -2.75 -14.51
CA LYS A 81 7.01 -4.16 -14.41
C LYS A 81 6.15 -4.93 -13.42
N GLY A 82 5.71 -6.12 -13.82
CA GLY A 82 4.94 -7.00 -12.94
C GLY A 82 3.43 -6.78 -13.00
N LEU A 83 2.95 -6.01 -13.98
CA LEU A 83 1.54 -5.76 -14.22
C LEU A 83 1.16 -6.26 -15.62
N SER A 84 -0.07 -6.76 -15.75
CA SER A 84 -0.69 -7.10 -17.02
C SER A 84 -2.15 -6.66 -17.03
N VAL A 85 -2.70 -6.37 -18.20
CA VAL A 85 -4.14 -6.13 -18.37
C VAL A 85 -4.82 -7.47 -18.63
N ALA A 86 -5.94 -7.71 -17.94
CA ALA A 86 -6.75 -8.91 -18.11
C ALA A 86 -8.24 -8.58 -17.99
N GLU A 87 -9.09 -9.43 -18.57
CA GLU A 87 -10.53 -9.40 -18.29
C GLU A 87 -10.80 -10.02 -16.93
N ILE A 88 -11.54 -9.30 -16.08
CA ILE A 88 -11.97 -9.76 -14.77
C ILE A 88 -13.48 -9.93 -14.81
N GLU A 89 -13.94 -11.15 -14.57
CA GLU A 89 -15.36 -11.50 -14.58
C GLU A 89 -16.18 -10.55 -13.69
N GLY A 90 -17.24 -9.97 -14.27
CA GLY A 90 -18.11 -9.01 -13.60
C GLY A 90 -17.51 -7.61 -13.35
N LYS A 91 -16.27 -7.34 -13.79
CA LYS A 91 -15.58 -6.05 -13.61
C LYS A 91 -15.01 -5.47 -14.91
N GLY A 92 -14.97 -6.25 -15.99
CA GLY A 92 -14.36 -5.89 -17.26
C GLY A 92 -12.84 -5.87 -17.17
N ARG A 93 -12.19 -5.03 -17.99
CA ARG A 93 -10.72 -4.91 -18.00
C ARG A 93 -10.19 -4.41 -16.66
N GLY A 94 -9.26 -5.15 -16.09
CA GLY A 94 -8.51 -4.78 -14.90
C GLY A 94 -7.03 -5.02 -15.06
N VAL A 95 -6.29 -4.62 -14.03
CA VAL A 95 -4.85 -4.82 -13.92
C VAL A 95 -4.60 -5.94 -12.91
N VAL A 96 -3.79 -6.92 -13.31
CA VAL A 96 -3.37 -8.05 -12.47
C VAL A 96 -1.86 -8.04 -12.26
N VAL A 97 -1.42 -8.58 -11.13
CA VAL A 97 -0.01 -8.73 -10.80
C VAL A 97 0.55 -10.02 -11.43
N THR A 98 1.73 -9.94 -12.04
CA THR A 98 2.44 -11.10 -12.63
C THR A 98 3.67 -11.52 -11.82
N ARG A 99 3.97 -10.81 -10.74
CA ARG A 99 4.99 -11.14 -9.74
C ARG A 99 4.60 -10.61 -8.36
N PRO A 100 5.23 -11.11 -7.28
CA PRO A 100 5.14 -10.48 -5.96
C PRO A 100 5.73 -9.06 -5.95
N PHE A 101 5.16 -8.19 -5.12
CA PHE A 101 5.68 -6.86 -4.80
C PHE A 101 6.10 -6.82 -3.32
N ALA A 102 7.21 -6.15 -3.03
CA ALA A 102 7.62 -5.92 -1.66
C ALA A 102 6.77 -4.83 -0.99
N LEU A 103 6.68 -4.86 0.34
CA LEU A 103 6.01 -3.80 1.09
C LEU A 103 6.74 -2.47 0.86
N GLY A 104 6.00 -1.44 0.43
CA GLY A 104 6.55 -0.12 0.09
C GLY A 104 7.12 -0.01 -1.33
N GLU A 105 7.06 -1.07 -2.14
CA GLU A 105 7.43 -1.01 -3.56
C GLU A 105 6.40 -0.22 -4.37
N VAL A 106 6.87 0.63 -5.28
CA VAL A 106 6.00 1.37 -6.20
C VAL A 106 5.45 0.42 -7.28
N VAL A 107 4.12 0.40 -7.41
CA VAL A 107 3.39 -0.47 -8.35
C VAL A 107 3.22 0.21 -9.70
N CYS A 108 2.47 1.31 -9.74
CA CYS A 108 2.30 2.19 -10.89
C CYS A 108 1.83 3.58 -10.47
N ASP A 109 1.95 4.57 -11.36
CA ASP A 109 1.30 5.86 -11.18
C ASP A 109 -0.19 5.78 -11.52
N TYR A 110 -0.95 6.78 -11.05
CA TYR A 110 -2.28 7.05 -11.56
C TYR A 110 -2.16 8.00 -12.75
N HIS A 111 -1.95 7.43 -13.94
CA HIS A 111 -1.68 8.22 -15.13
C HIS A 111 -2.94 8.86 -15.69
N GLY A 112 -2.86 10.15 -16.03
CA GLY A 112 -3.96 10.89 -16.64
C GLY A 112 -3.62 12.37 -16.78
N LYS A 113 -4.54 13.12 -17.41
CA LYS A 113 -4.43 14.57 -17.46
C LYS A 113 -4.60 15.11 -16.04
N VAL A 114 -3.58 15.81 -15.55
CA VAL A 114 -3.72 16.60 -14.32
C VAL A 114 -4.63 17.77 -14.63
N VAL A 115 -5.74 17.85 -13.90
CA VAL A 115 -6.70 18.95 -14.00
C VAL A 115 -6.75 19.68 -12.67
N SER A 116 -6.95 20.99 -12.74
CA SER A 116 -7.25 21.76 -11.55
C SER A 116 -8.63 21.38 -11.00
N ARG A 117 -8.88 21.72 -9.74
CA ARG A 117 -10.19 21.52 -9.12
C ARG A 117 -11.31 22.23 -9.90
N GLN A 118 -11.03 23.42 -10.43
CA GLN A 118 -12.01 24.20 -11.17
C GLN A 118 -12.36 23.57 -12.52
N GLU A 119 -11.41 22.92 -13.18
CA GLU A 119 -11.64 22.21 -14.45
C GLU A 119 -12.31 20.84 -14.27
N GLY A 120 -12.20 20.24 -13.08
CA GLY A 120 -12.74 18.92 -12.78
C GLY A 120 -14.14 18.90 -12.14
N LEU A 121 -14.74 20.07 -11.90
CA LEU A 121 -16.11 20.25 -11.44
C LEU A 121 -17.02 20.59 -12.63
#